data_AF-A0A7C1S9Q3-F1
#
_entry.id   AF-A0A7C1S9Q3-F1
#
_cell.length_a   1.000
_cell.length_b   1.000
_cell.length_c   1.000
_cell.angle_alpha   90.00
_cell.angle_beta   90.00
_cell.angle_gamma   90.00
#
_symmetry.space_group_name_H-M   'P 1'
#
loop_
_entity.id
_entity.type
_entity.pdbx_description
1 polymer ?
#
loop_
_entity_poly.entity_id
_entity_poly.type
_entity_poly.pdbx_seq_one_letter_code
_entity_poly.pdbx_strand_id
1 'polypeptide(L)'
;MRPEEFAKKVVEAYEEGRGVFANKVNAEDLVPPGADDLEKAQFLFYVTQLDYATRSQRLYEGARRLFESDKRYFNPQYLITLSDKELRVLMSESLKPRYINEAVQRWQANSKLLVEEYKG
;
A
#
# COMPACT_ATOMS: atom_id res chain seq x y z
N MET A 1 17.46 25.39 22.18
CA MET A 1 16.24 25.19 21.39
C MET A 1 15.29 24.39 22.26
N ARG A 2 14.07 24.89 22.46
CA ARG A 2 13.04 24.16 23.22
C ARG A 2 12.44 23.06 22.34
N PRO A 3 11.85 22.00 22.92
CA PRO A 3 11.23 20.92 22.15
C PRO A 3 10.21 21.42 21.10
N GLU A 4 9.43 22.45 21.43
CA GLU A 4 8.40 23.00 20.53
C GLU A 4 9.03 23.73 19.33
N GLU A 5 10.16 24.41 19.55
CA GLU A 5 10.91 25.10 18.50
C GLU A 5 11.59 24.11 17.56
N PHE A 6 12.07 22.98 18.10
CA PHE A 6 12.61 21.88 17.29
C PHE A 6 11.51 21.25 16.44
N ALA A 7 10.39 20.88 17.06
CA ALA A 7 9.25 20.28 16.37
C ALA A 7 8.77 21.18 15.22
N LYS A 8 8.59 22.48 15.48
CA LYS A 8 8.19 23.45 14.45
C LYS A 8 9.16 23.47 13.26
N LYS A 9 10.47 23.53 13.51
CA LYS A 9 11.49 23.50 12.45
C LYS A 9 11.47 22.22 11.63
N VAL A 10 11.22 21.08 12.27
CA VAL A 10 11.11 19.80 11.58
C VAL A 10 9.88 19.75 10.69
N VAL A 11 8.72 20.22 11.19
CA VAL A 11 7.49 20.30 10.40
C VAL A 11 7.65 21.23 9.20
N GLU A 12 8.18 22.45 9.39
CA GLU A 12 8.44 23.38 8.29
C GLU A 12 9.39 22.77 7.24
N ALA A 13 10.49 22.15 7.68
CA ALA A 13 11.42 21.49 6.77
C ALA A 13 10.79 20.31 6.03
N TYR A 14 9.87 19.58 6.67
CA TYR A 14 9.11 18.52 6.04
C TYR A 14 8.17 19.11 4.99
N GLU A 15 7.29 20.04 5.36
CA GLU A 15 6.30 20.67 4.46
C GLU A 15 6.95 21.30 3.23
N GLU A 16 8.05 22.04 3.43
CA GLU A 16 8.78 22.70 2.34
C GLU A 16 9.72 21.76 1.56
N GLY A 17 9.84 20.49 1.95
CA GLY A 17 10.73 19.54 1.27
C GLY A 17 12.19 19.99 1.30
N ARG A 18 12.71 20.38 2.46
CA ARG A 18 14.10 20.86 2.61
C ARG A 18 14.97 19.88 3.38
N GLY A 19 16.28 19.95 3.12
CA GLY A 19 17.28 19.16 3.82
C GLY A 19 17.05 17.65 3.62
N VAL A 20 16.92 16.90 4.71
CA VAL A 20 16.66 15.44 4.67
C VAL A 20 15.33 15.07 4.01
N PHE A 21 14.41 16.03 3.87
CA PHE A 21 13.09 15.82 3.26
C PHE A 21 13.02 16.20 1.78
N ALA A 22 14.13 16.60 1.16
CA ALA A 22 14.15 17.09 -0.23
C ALA A 22 13.63 16.09 -1.27
N ASN A 23 13.79 14.79 -0.99
CA ASN A 23 13.28 13.71 -1.83
C ASN A 23 12.25 12.86 -1.07
N LYS A 24 11.51 13.47 -0.13
CA LYS A 24 10.46 12.75 0.59
C LYS A 24 9.41 12.27 -0.40
N VAL A 25 8.94 11.06 -0.21
CA VAL A 25 7.79 10.49 -0.88
C VAL A 25 7.01 9.78 0.21
N ASN A 26 5.79 10.23 0.46
CA ASN A 26 4.94 9.58 1.43
C ASN A 26 4.16 8.43 0.79
N ALA A 27 3.60 7.57 1.63
CA ALA A 27 2.74 6.49 1.19
C ALA A 27 1.49 7.03 0.46
N GLU A 28 0.94 8.14 0.94
CA GLU A 28 -0.26 8.77 0.38
C GLU A 28 0.02 9.38 -1.00
N ASP A 29 1.25 9.85 -1.24
CA ASP A 29 1.69 10.41 -2.54
C ASP A 29 1.72 9.34 -3.66
N LEU A 30 1.72 8.05 -3.28
CA LEU A 30 1.76 6.91 -4.20
C LEU A 30 0.39 6.26 -4.43
N VAL A 31 -0.66 6.79 -3.79
CA VAL A 31 -2.03 6.39 -4.06
C VAL A 31 -2.41 6.81 -5.49
N PRO A 32 -3.02 5.91 -6.30
CA PRO A 32 -3.37 6.22 -7.69
C PRO A 32 -4.31 7.45 -7.80
N PRO A 33 -3.97 8.47 -8.64
CA PRO A 33 -4.74 9.72 -8.70
C PRO A 33 -6.16 9.56 -9.29
N GLY A 34 -6.44 8.45 -9.96
CA GLY A 34 -7.76 8.13 -10.52
C GLY A 34 -8.63 7.22 -9.64
N ALA A 35 -8.16 6.86 -8.45
CA ALA A 35 -8.92 6.04 -7.51
C ALA A 35 -10.05 6.84 -6.86
N ASP A 36 -11.23 6.26 -6.72
CA ASP A 36 -12.26 6.79 -5.82
C ASP A 36 -11.92 6.52 -4.34
N ASP A 37 -12.70 7.06 -3.41
CA ASP A 37 -12.35 6.95 -1.98
C ASP A 37 -12.35 5.50 -1.45
N LEU A 38 -13.19 4.64 -2.01
CA LEU A 38 -13.20 3.22 -1.66
C LEU A 38 -11.95 2.52 -2.20
N GLU A 39 -11.62 2.79 -3.47
CA GLU A 39 -10.43 2.25 -4.13
C GLU A 39 -9.14 2.71 -3.42
N LYS A 40 -9.08 3.97 -2.97
CA LYS A 40 -7.95 4.47 -2.15
C LYS A 40 -7.85 3.71 -0.83
N ALA A 41 -8.96 3.52 -0.13
CA ALA A 41 -9.00 2.80 1.13
C ALA A 41 -8.56 1.33 0.96
N GLN A 42 -9.06 0.66 -0.07
CA GLN A 42 -8.68 -0.72 -0.41
C GLN A 42 -7.19 -0.80 -0.79
N PHE A 43 -6.71 0.11 -1.64
CA PHE A 43 -5.29 0.20 -2.00
C PHE A 43 -4.41 0.32 -0.76
N LEU A 44 -4.68 1.30 0.11
CA LEU A 44 -3.90 1.52 1.33
C LEU A 44 -3.99 0.33 2.28
N PHE A 45 -5.19 -0.23 2.48
CA PHE A 45 -5.41 -1.39 3.35
C PHE A 45 -4.51 -2.56 2.96
N TYR A 46 -4.45 -2.89 1.67
CA TYR A 46 -3.63 -3.99 1.19
C TYR A 46 -2.15 -3.63 1.21
N VAL A 47 -1.74 -2.50 0.64
CA VAL A 47 -0.31 -2.16 0.49
C VAL A 47 0.40 -2.03 1.84
N THR A 48 -0.23 -1.38 2.82
CA THR A 48 0.36 -1.19 4.16
C THR A 48 0.59 -2.51 4.89
N GLN A 49 -0.17 -3.56 4.60
CA GLN A 49 0.03 -4.89 5.18
C GLN A 49 1.32 -5.56 4.73
N LEU A 50 1.93 -5.14 3.62
CA LEU A 50 3.25 -5.62 3.15
C LEU A 50 4.38 -4.66 3.48
N ASP A 51 4.05 -3.49 4.05
CA ASP A 51 5.03 -2.45 4.38
C ASP A 51 5.75 -2.74 5.70
N TYR A 52 6.14 -4.00 5.89
CA TYR A 52 6.96 -4.46 6.99
C TYR A 52 8.24 -5.07 6.43
N ALA A 53 9.38 -4.50 6.78
CA ALA A 53 10.70 -4.97 6.37
C ALA A 53 10.92 -5.06 4.83
N THR A 54 10.16 -4.29 4.05
CA THR A 54 10.25 -4.13 2.60
C THR A 54 10.75 -2.71 2.27
N ARG A 55 11.39 -2.48 1.11
CA ARG A 55 11.70 -1.11 0.67
C ARG A 55 10.39 -0.45 0.22
N SER A 56 9.77 0.34 1.10
CA SER A 56 8.42 0.92 0.94
C SER A 56 8.23 1.57 -0.43
N GLN A 57 9.18 2.40 -0.90
CA GLN A 57 9.10 3.02 -2.24
C GLN A 57 8.88 2.00 -3.38
N ARG A 58 9.62 0.88 -3.39
CA ARG A 58 9.46 -0.15 -4.43
C ARG A 58 8.13 -0.88 -4.33
N LEU A 59 7.66 -1.13 -3.12
CA LEU A 59 6.38 -1.77 -2.85
C LEU A 59 5.24 -0.90 -3.37
N TYR A 60 5.20 0.37 -2.99
CA TYR A 60 4.12 1.28 -3.38
C TYR A 60 4.17 1.63 -4.88
N GLU A 61 5.34 1.78 -5.48
CA GLU A 61 5.46 1.91 -6.95
C GLU A 61 4.93 0.66 -7.67
N GLY A 62 5.25 -0.53 -7.16
CA GLY A 62 4.75 -1.80 -7.68
C GLY A 62 3.23 -1.92 -7.54
N ALA A 63 2.71 -1.54 -6.38
CA ALA A 63 1.27 -1.50 -6.13
C ALA A 63 0.54 -0.51 -7.03
N ARG A 64 1.10 0.69 -7.23
CA ARG A 64 0.51 1.71 -8.11
C ARG A 64 0.41 1.20 -9.54
N ARG A 65 1.49 0.62 -10.08
CA ARG A 65 1.48 -0.02 -11.41
C ARG A 65 0.45 -1.15 -11.50
N LEU A 66 0.34 -1.96 -10.44
CA LEU A 66 -0.63 -3.04 -10.39
C LEU A 66 -2.07 -2.51 -10.45
N PHE A 67 -2.37 -1.47 -9.68
CA PHE A 67 -3.67 -0.81 -9.69
C PHE A 67 -3.99 -0.18 -11.05
N GLU A 68 -3.02 0.52 -11.65
CA GLU A 68 -3.15 1.13 -12.98
C GLU A 68 -3.38 0.08 -14.08
N SER A 69 -2.84 -1.13 -13.91
CA SER A 69 -3.05 -2.24 -14.86
C SER A 69 -4.46 -2.85 -14.75
N ASP A 70 -4.92 -3.09 -13.52
CA ASP A 70 -6.28 -3.53 -13.24
C ASP A 70 -6.60 -3.26 -11.75
N LYS A 71 -7.48 -2.29 -11.52
CA LYS A 71 -7.92 -1.88 -10.17
C LYS A 71 -8.56 -3.02 -9.37
N ARG A 72 -9.06 -4.07 -10.03
CA ARG A 72 -9.65 -5.23 -9.36
C ARG A 72 -8.65 -5.98 -8.50
N TYR A 73 -7.34 -5.85 -8.73
CA TYR A 73 -6.31 -6.46 -7.88
C TYR A 73 -6.22 -5.89 -6.45
N PHE A 74 -7.00 -4.85 -6.15
CA PHE A 74 -7.21 -4.35 -4.79
C PHE A 74 -8.66 -4.50 -4.32
N ASN A 75 -9.54 -5.07 -5.15
CA ASN A 75 -10.94 -5.27 -4.81
C ASN A 75 -11.12 -6.64 -4.10
N PRO A 76 -11.60 -6.66 -2.85
CA PRO A 76 -11.72 -7.90 -2.07
C PRO A 76 -12.67 -8.92 -2.73
N GLN A 77 -13.74 -8.47 -3.40
CA GLN A 77 -14.70 -9.33 -4.08
C GLN A 77 -14.08 -10.07 -5.28
N TYR A 78 -13.12 -9.45 -5.96
CA TYR A 78 -12.35 -10.11 -7.01
C TYR A 78 -11.26 -11.00 -6.41
N LEU A 79 -10.55 -10.53 -5.38
CA LEU A 79 -9.43 -11.24 -4.78
C LEU A 79 -9.83 -12.60 -4.19
N ILE A 80 -11.03 -12.75 -3.62
CA ILE A 80 -11.52 -14.04 -3.12
C ILE A 80 -11.76 -15.08 -4.22
N THR A 81 -11.83 -14.66 -5.49
CA THR A 81 -12.01 -15.57 -6.63
C THR A 81 -10.69 -16.14 -7.13
N LEU A 82 -9.56 -15.58 -6.71
CA LEU A 82 -8.22 -16.00 -7.13
C LEU A 82 -7.71 -17.15 -6.28
N SER A 83 -7.09 -18.13 -6.92
CA SER A 83 -6.35 -19.19 -6.23
C SER A 83 -5.06 -18.65 -5.59
N ASP A 84 -4.54 -19.37 -4.58
CA ASP A 84 -3.26 -19.06 -3.94
C ASP A 84 -2.11 -18.99 -4.96
N LYS A 85 -2.18 -19.82 -6.02
CA LYS A 85 -1.18 -19.84 -7.09
C LYS A 85 -1.21 -18.53 -7.89
N GLU A 86 -2.39 -18.05 -8.26
CA GLU A 86 -2.55 -16.79 -8.99
C GLU A 86 -2.12 -15.60 -8.15
N LEU A 87 -2.54 -15.55 -6.89
CA LEU A 87 -2.12 -14.50 -5.95
C LEU A 87 -0.60 -14.51 -5.73
N ARG A 88 0.00 -15.69 -5.61
CA ARG A 88 1.46 -15.81 -5.48
C ARG A 88 2.19 -15.21 -6.69
N VAL A 89 1.74 -15.51 -7.91
CA VAL A 89 2.35 -14.97 -9.14
C VAL A 89 2.20 -13.45 -9.16
N LEU A 90 0.98 -12.95 -8.98
CA LEU A 90 0.66 -11.53 -8.95
C LEU A 90 1.56 -10.75 -7.97
N MET A 91 1.63 -11.23 -6.73
CA MET A 91 2.42 -10.60 -5.66
C MET A 91 3.91 -10.67 -5.94
N SER A 92 4.42 -11.79 -6.45
CA SER A 92 5.86 -11.98 -6.69
C SER A 92 6.36 -11.07 -7.82
N GLU A 93 5.54 -10.81 -8.83
CA GLU A 93 5.90 -9.96 -9.96
C GLU A 93 5.76 -8.47 -9.62
N SER A 94 4.68 -8.11 -8.92
CA SER A 94 4.29 -6.71 -8.73
C SER A 94 4.73 -6.12 -7.40
N LEU A 95 4.51 -6.84 -6.30
CA LEU A 95 4.66 -6.32 -4.94
C LEU A 95 5.96 -6.78 -4.25
N LYS A 96 6.51 -7.92 -4.69
CA LYS A 96 7.76 -8.54 -4.22
C LYS A 96 7.85 -8.60 -2.68
N PRO A 97 6.84 -9.16 -2.00
CA PRO A 97 6.85 -9.23 -0.53
C PRO A 97 7.99 -10.10 -0.04
N ARG A 98 8.53 -9.77 1.14
CA ARG A 98 9.60 -10.55 1.76
C ARG A 98 9.19 -11.99 2.09
N TYR A 99 7.94 -12.18 2.53
CA TYR A 99 7.37 -13.47 2.93
C TYR A 99 6.14 -13.81 2.10
N ILE A 100 6.37 -14.35 0.90
CA ILE A 100 5.31 -14.58 -0.09
C ILE A 100 4.17 -15.47 0.41
N ASN A 101 4.46 -16.53 1.18
CA ASN A 101 3.42 -17.44 1.68
C ASN A 101 2.48 -16.73 2.67
N GLU A 102 3.05 -15.94 3.59
CA GLU A 102 2.31 -15.17 4.58
C GLU A 102 1.50 -14.05 3.92
N ALA A 103 2.09 -13.38 2.92
CA ALA A 103 1.43 -12.35 2.14
C ALA A 103 0.17 -12.89 1.44
N VAL A 104 0.28 -14.03 0.73
CA VAL A 104 -0.86 -14.66 0.03
C VAL A 104 -1.95 -15.06 1.03
N GLN A 105 -1.57 -15.73 2.12
CA GLN A 105 -2.51 -16.16 3.16
C GLN A 105 -3.27 -14.98 3.77
N ARG A 106 -2.55 -13.91 4.14
CA ARG A 106 -3.16 -12.69 4.70
C ARG A 106 -4.06 -12.00 3.69
N TRP A 107 -3.63 -11.87 2.43
CA TRP A 107 -4.46 -11.26 1.40
C TRP A 107 -5.80 -11.95 1.25
N GLN A 108 -5.81 -13.28 1.16
CA GLN A 108 -7.06 -14.02 1.07
C GLN A 108 -7.90 -13.91 2.33
N ALA A 109 -7.30 -14.10 3.51
CA ALA A 109 -8.02 -14.04 4.79
C ALA A 109 -8.67 -12.66 4.98
N ASN A 110 -7.93 -11.59 4.70
CA ASN A 110 -8.43 -10.22 4.82
C ASN A 110 -9.47 -9.90 3.76
N SER A 111 -9.33 -10.40 2.52
CA SER A 111 -10.35 -10.22 1.49
C SER A 111 -11.67 -10.88 1.87
N LYS A 112 -11.62 -12.10 2.43
CA LYS A 112 -12.81 -12.78 2.94
C LYS A 112 -13.46 -12.00 4.07
N LEU A 113 -12.67 -11.56 5.05
CA LEU A 113 -13.16 -10.77 6.18
C LEU A 113 -13.80 -9.45 5.73
N LEU A 114 -13.18 -8.73 4.80
CA LEU A 114 -13.73 -7.50 4.24
C LEU A 114 -15.09 -7.73 3.56
N VAL A 115 -15.22 -8.80 2.78
CA VAL A 115 -16.48 -9.14 2.10
C VAL A 115 -17.56 -9.55 3.09
N GLU A 116 -17.23 -10.42 4.05
CA GLU A 116 -18.18 -11.01 4.98
C GLU A 116 -18.69 -10.00 6.02
N GLU A 117 -17.81 -9.17 6.57
CA GLU A 117 -18.12 -8.30 7.72
C GLU A 117 -18.26 -6.82 7.34
N TYR A 118 -17.64 -6.38 6.23
CA TYR A 118 -17.51 -4.96 5.89
C TYR A 118 -18.05 -4.59 4.51
N LYS A 119 -18.66 -5.53 3.77
CA LYS A 119 -19.21 -5.35 2.41
C LYS A 119 -18.17 -4.96 1.34
N GLY A 120 -16.90 -5.23 1.61
CA GLY A 120 -15.78 -5.02 0.68
C GLY A 120 -15.04 -3.71 0.92
#